data_AF-A0A268JEY5-F1
#
_entry.id   AF-A0A268JEY5-F1
#
_cell.length_a   1.000
_cell.length_b   1.000
_cell.length_c   1.000
_cell.angle_alpha   90.00
_cell.angle_beta   90.00
_cell.angle_gamma   90.00
#
_symmetry.space_group_name_H-M   'P 1'
#
loop_
_entity.id
_entity.type
_entity.pdbx_description
1 polymer ?
#
loop_
_entity_poly.entity_id
_entity_poly.type
_entity_poly.pdbx_seq_one_letter_code
_entity_poly.pdbx_strand_id
1 'polypeptide(L)'
;MLETTSYAILPSKVNQKAEVRHAVTSVLSYEWDGRVLTGTLSKGTFCIYFINDKTLRFIVNPFGEVDAAPSIAAVGDHECMSGTLEENDHSLHLQINGNEVMIEKETFRLSVKRKGEVLFQTESPSVAYNLEKHIYFSVKKSPQSPIYGLGEKSGFINKNGSKISNWNTDVYAPHNKDTVEL
;
A
#
# COMPACT_ATOMS: atom_id res chain seq x y z
N MET A 1 55.84 6.06 -7.55
CA MET A 1 54.49 6.10 -6.95
C MET A 1 53.52 5.72 -8.04
N LEU A 2 52.90 4.54 -7.93
CA LEU A 2 51.93 4.03 -8.90
C LEU A 2 50.56 4.61 -8.53
N GLU A 3 50.04 5.51 -9.36
CA GLU A 3 48.66 5.97 -9.25
C GLU A 3 47.72 4.86 -9.73
N THR A 4 47.10 4.14 -8.80
CA THR A 4 46.01 3.21 -9.06
C THR A 4 44.72 3.98 -9.27
N THR A 5 44.37 4.25 -10.52
CA THR A 5 43.02 4.71 -10.91
C THR A 5 42.10 3.50 -11.10
N SER A 6 41.68 2.89 -9.98
CA SER A 6 40.53 1.98 -10.01
C SER A 6 39.26 2.80 -9.81
N TYR A 7 38.72 3.33 -10.92
CA TYR A 7 37.33 3.77 -10.91
C TYR A 7 36.46 2.52 -11.01
N ALA A 8 35.95 2.06 -9.87
CA ALA A 8 34.81 1.16 -9.87
C ALA A 8 33.70 1.83 -10.69
N ILE A 9 33.22 1.17 -11.74
CA ILE A 9 32.02 1.59 -12.46
C ILE A 9 30.88 1.48 -11.47
N LEU A 10 30.53 2.58 -10.81
CA LEU A 10 29.34 2.71 -9.99
C LEU A 10 28.13 2.52 -10.92
N PRO A 11 27.36 1.40 -10.82
CA PRO A 11 26.19 1.18 -11.67
C PRO A 11 25.06 2.19 -11.39
N SER A 12 25.22 3.00 -10.33
CA SER A 12 24.25 3.99 -9.88
C SER A 12 24.08 5.20 -10.81
N LYS A 13 24.88 5.32 -11.89
CA LYS A 13 24.69 6.31 -12.96
C LYS A 13 24.24 5.72 -14.29
N VAL A 14 23.70 4.50 -14.30
CA VAL A 14 22.89 4.07 -15.45
C VAL A 14 21.64 4.94 -15.44
N ASN A 15 21.38 5.65 -16.54
CA ASN A 15 20.11 6.34 -16.80
C ASN A 15 18.96 5.35 -16.58
N GLN A 16 18.46 5.24 -15.35
CA GLN A 16 17.26 4.48 -15.06
C GLN A 16 16.15 5.20 -15.80
N LYS A 17 15.71 4.63 -16.92
CA LYS A 17 14.51 5.09 -17.60
C LYS A 17 13.42 5.21 -16.54
N ALA A 18 12.75 6.35 -16.50
CA ALA A 18 11.62 6.54 -15.60
C ALA A 18 10.66 5.35 -15.79
N GLU A 19 10.44 4.64 -14.69
CA GLU A 19 9.56 3.49 -14.70
C GLU A 19 8.15 3.95 -15.05
N VAL A 20 7.58 3.38 -16.12
CA VAL A 20 6.21 3.68 -16.51
C VAL A 20 5.27 2.93 -15.57
N ARG A 21 4.39 3.70 -14.92
CA ARG A 21 3.37 3.17 -14.01
C ARG A 21 1.99 3.36 -14.61
N HIS A 22 1.21 2.29 -14.59
CA HIS A 22 -0.18 2.26 -15.02
C HIS A 22 -1.07 2.29 -13.77
N ALA A 23 -1.97 3.27 -13.70
CA ALA A 23 -2.90 3.39 -12.59
C ALA A 23 -3.99 2.32 -12.67
N VAL A 24 -4.40 1.81 -11.50
CA VAL A 24 -5.66 1.10 -11.33
C VAL A 24 -6.67 2.10 -10.80
N THR A 25 -7.75 2.27 -11.54
CA THR A 25 -8.73 3.34 -11.31
C THR A 25 -10.12 2.75 -11.20
N SER A 26 -11.04 3.16 -12.07
CA SER A 26 -12.47 3.20 -11.80
C SER A 26 -13.07 1.86 -11.41
N VAL A 27 -13.98 1.87 -10.44
CA VAL A 27 -14.87 0.76 -10.09
C VAL A 27 -15.87 0.59 -11.23
N LEU A 28 -15.86 -0.58 -11.87
CA LEU A 28 -16.74 -0.91 -12.99
C LEU A 28 -17.98 -1.67 -12.52
N SER A 29 -17.81 -2.58 -11.56
CA SER A 29 -18.89 -3.31 -10.90
C SER A 29 -18.50 -3.65 -9.46
N TYR A 30 -19.49 -3.92 -8.62
CA TYR A 30 -19.27 -4.35 -7.25
C TYR A 30 -20.44 -5.22 -6.77
N GLU A 31 -20.17 -6.03 -5.74
CA GLU A 31 -21.15 -6.85 -5.03
C GLU A 31 -20.92 -6.71 -3.53
N TRP A 32 -22.02 -6.68 -2.77
CA TRP A 32 -22.01 -6.62 -1.31
C TRP A 32 -22.91 -7.69 -0.73
N ASP A 33 -22.33 -8.61 0.03
CA ASP A 33 -23.06 -9.73 0.65
C ASP A 33 -23.53 -9.44 2.09
N GLY A 34 -23.34 -8.20 2.55
CA GLY A 34 -23.58 -7.80 3.94
C GLY A 34 -22.33 -7.80 4.83
N ARG A 35 -21.20 -8.35 4.36
CA ARG A 35 -19.94 -8.47 5.13
C ARG A 35 -18.69 -8.14 4.29
N VAL A 36 -18.68 -8.55 3.03
CA VAL A 36 -17.56 -8.42 2.10
C VAL A 36 -18.01 -7.65 0.86
N LEU A 37 -17.24 -6.61 0.53
CA LEU A 37 -17.40 -5.83 -0.69
C LEU A 37 -16.37 -6.32 -1.71
N THR A 38 -16.83 -6.90 -2.80
CA THR A 38 -15.99 -7.31 -3.93
C THR A 38 -16.33 -6.51 -5.17
N GLY A 39 -15.44 -6.49 -6.16
CA GLY A 39 -15.77 -5.85 -7.42
C GLY A 39 -14.63 -5.84 -8.44
N THR A 40 -14.95 -5.29 -9.61
CA THR A 40 -14.03 -5.13 -10.72
C THR A 40 -13.60 -3.67 -10.87
N LEU A 41 -12.33 -3.47 -11.19
CA LEU A 41 -11.75 -2.16 -11.48
C LEU A 41 -11.45 -2.05 -12.98
N SER A 42 -11.09 -0.85 -13.43
CA SER A 42 -10.54 -0.61 -14.78
C SER A 42 -9.40 -1.57 -15.12
N LYS A 43 -8.69 -2.03 -14.09
CA LYS A 43 -7.73 -3.13 -14.18
C LYS A 43 -7.79 -4.04 -12.95
N GLY A 44 -8.29 -5.25 -13.15
CA GLY A 44 -8.30 -6.30 -12.13
C GLY A 44 -9.49 -6.22 -11.17
N THR A 45 -9.32 -6.76 -9.96
CA THR A 45 -10.40 -6.89 -8.97
C THR A 45 -9.98 -6.39 -7.60
N PHE A 46 -10.97 -6.14 -6.73
CA PHE A 46 -10.76 -5.76 -5.35
C PHE A 46 -11.68 -6.50 -4.38
N CYS A 47 -11.26 -6.56 -3.12
CA CYS A 47 -12.05 -7.07 -2.00
C CYS A 47 -11.77 -6.22 -0.75
N ILE A 48 -12.81 -5.83 -0.03
CA ILE A 48 -12.76 -4.98 1.17
C ILE A 48 -13.70 -5.55 2.22
N TYR A 49 -13.20 -5.76 3.43
CA TYR A 49 -13.99 -6.19 4.58
C TYR A 49 -13.32 -5.81 5.91
N PHE A 50 -14.11 -5.71 6.97
CA PHE A 50 -13.57 -5.54 8.31
C PHE A 50 -13.41 -6.89 9.00
N ILE A 51 -12.20 -7.16 9.49
CA ILE A 51 -11.92 -8.33 10.33
C ILE A 51 -12.59 -8.15 11.70
N ASN A 52 -12.48 -6.94 12.25
CA ASN A 52 -13.11 -6.53 13.51
C ASN A 52 -13.38 -5.02 13.47
N ASP A 53 -13.85 -4.41 14.57
CA ASP A 53 -14.20 -2.99 14.66
C ASP A 53 -13.03 -2.00 14.50
N LYS A 54 -11.80 -2.50 14.38
CA LYS A 54 -10.57 -1.71 14.30
C LYS A 54 -9.67 -2.08 13.13
N THR A 55 -9.96 -3.18 12.43
CA THR A 55 -9.08 -3.72 11.39
C THR A 55 -9.83 -3.89 10.09
N LEU A 56 -9.50 -3.03 9.11
CA LEU A 56 -9.94 -3.14 7.73
C LEU A 56 -8.92 -3.96 6.94
N ARG A 57 -9.39 -4.95 6.20
CA ARG A 57 -8.62 -5.63 5.16
C ARG A 57 -9.12 -5.16 3.80
N PHE A 58 -8.18 -4.76 2.95
CA PHE A 58 -8.45 -4.48 1.55
C PHE A 58 -7.39 -5.16 0.69
N ILE A 59 -7.81 -5.70 -0.45
CA ILE A 59 -6.99 -6.45 -1.38
C ILE A 59 -7.30 -5.93 -2.78
N VAL A 60 -6.26 -5.72 -3.58
CA VAL A 60 -6.38 -5.29 -4.97
C VAL A 60 -5.45 -6.15 -5.80
N ASN A 61 -5.98 -6.79 -6.84
CA ASN A 61 -5.19 -7.56 -7.78
C ASN A 61 -5.39 -7.03 -9.20
N PRO A 62 -4.44 -6.25 -9.75
CA PRO A 62 -4.55 -5.72 -11.12
C PRO A 62 -4.47 -6.80 -12.21
N PHE A 63 -4.08 -8.02 -11.87
CA PHE A 63 -3.75 -9.09 -12.81
C PHE A 63 -4.73 -10.26 -12.80
N GLY A 64 -5.83 -10.17 -12.05
CA GLY A 64 -6.86 -11.21 -12.01
C GLY A 64 -7.80 -11.05 -10.81
N GLU A 65 -8.28 -12.20 -10.32
CA GLU A 65 -9.11 -12.28 -9.12
C GLU A 65 -8.29 -12.07 -7.85
N VAL A 66 -8.91 -11.43 -6.86
CA VAL A 66 -8.34 -11.29 -5.51
C VAL A 66 -8.30 -12.65 -4.82
N ASP A 67 -7.16 -12.94 -4.20
CA ASP A 67 -7.01 -14.09 -3.32
C ASP A 67 -7.16 -13.63 -1.86
N ALA A 68 -8.24 -14.05 -1.22
CA ALA A 68 -8.53 -13.78 0.18
C ALA A 68 -7.96 -14.84 1.14
N ALA A 69 -7.07 -15.71 0.67
CA ALA A 69 -6.40 -16.70 1.50
C ALA A 69 -5.70 -16.05 2.72
N PRO A 70 -5.62 -16.78 3.84
CA PRO A 70 -4.93 -16.30 5.04
C PRO A 70 -3.46 -15.96 4.76
N SER A 71 -3.00 -14.87 5.36
CA SER A 71 -1.58 -14.50 5.33
C SER A 71 -0.77 -15.30 6.35
N ILE A 72 0.48 -15.63 6.02
CA ILE A 72 1.43 -16.21 7.00
C ILE A 72 1.70 -15.30 8.19
N ALA A 73 1.44 -13.98 8.06
CA ALA A 73 1.74 -12.97 9.06
C ALA A 73 0.54 -12.60 9.94
N ALA A 74 -0.68 -13.03 9.59
CA ALA A 74 -1.89 -12.61 10.27
C ALA A 74 -2.75 -13.82 10.65
N VAL A 75 -2.98 -13.99 11.95
CA VAL A 75 -3.88 -15.03 12.49
C VAL A 75 -5.27 -14.44 12.65
N GLY A 76 -6.31 -15.16 12.18
CA GLY A 76 -7.71 -14.73 12.31
C GLY A 76 -8.12 -13.65 11.30
N ASP A 77 -7.41 -13.51 10.19
CA ASP A 77 -7.62 -12.47 9.18
C ASP A 77 -8.76 -12.74 8.18
N HIS A 78 -9.64 -13.70 8.49
CA HIS A 78 -10.76 -14.16 7.65
C HIS A 78 -12.14 -13.93 8.28
N GLU A 79 -12.20 -13.50 9.55
CA GLU A 79 -13.46 -13.06 10.14
C GLU A 79 -13.96 -11.83 9.38
N CYS A 80 -15.28 -11.74 9.21
CA CYS A 80 -15.90 -10.63 8.49
C CYS A 80 -17.07 -10.09 9.31
N MET A 81 -17.01 -8.82 9.68
CA MET A 81 -18.11 -8.16 10.36
C MET A 81 -19.19 -7.74 9.36
N SER A 82 -20.45 -7.82 9.79
CA SER A 82 -21.56 -7.31 9.00
C SER A 82 -21.67 -5.79 9.06
N GLY A 83 -22.16 -5.20 7.98
CA GLY A 83 -22.33 -3.77 7.83
C GLY A 83 -23.46 -3.38 6.90
N THR A 84 -23.55 -2.09 6.63
CA THR A 84 -24.40 -1.54 5.57
C THR A 84 -23.54 -0.90 4.50
N LEU A 85 -23.96 -1.04 3.25
CA LEU A 85 -23.37 -0.36 2.11
C LEU A 85 -24.41 0.61 1.56
N GLU A 86 -24.05 1.88 1.48
CA GLU A 86 -24.80 2.91 0.77
C GLU A 86 -24.03 3.35 -0.46
N GLU A 87 -24.75 3.65 -1.54
CA GLU A 87 -24.17 4.12 -2.80
C GLU A 87 -24.72 5.50 -3.13
N ASN A 88 -23.85 6.35 -3.69
CA ASN A 88 -24.27 7.51 -4.46
C ASN A 88 -23.58 7.50 -5.83
N ASP A 89 -23.85 8.50 -6.66
CA ASP A 89 -23.34 8.57 -8.03
C ASP A 89 -21.80 8.47 -8.13
N HIS A 90 -21.08 8.96 -7.12
CA HIS A 90 -19.62 9.10 -7.17
C HIS A 90 -18.86 8.14 -6.24
N SER A 91 -19.54 7.50 -5.29
CA SER A 91 -18.86 6.78 -4.20
C SER A 91 -19.71 5.69 -3.55
N LEU A 92 -19.01 4.71 -3.01
CA LEU A 92 -19.55 3.67 -2.15
C LEU A 92 -19.20 3.99 -0.69
N HIS A 93 -20.15 3.83 0.23
CA HIS A 93 -20.04 4.14 1.65
C HIS A 93 -20.35 2.90 2.47
N LEU A 94 -19.32 2.24 2.97
CA LEU A 94 -19.43 1.09 3.85
C LEU A 94 -19.40 1.56 5.31
N GLN A 95 -20.39 1.12 6.10
CA GLN A 95 -20.56 1.50 7.50
C GLN A 95 -20.53 0.26 8.40
N ILE A 96 -19.59 0.22 9.34
CA ILE A 96 -19.41 -0.90 10.28
C ILE A 96 -19.02 -0.39 11.67
N ASN A 97 -19.89 -0.59 12.67
CA ASN A 97 -19.65 -0.23 14.09
C ASN A 97 -19.13 1.21 14.30
N GLY A 98 -19.63 2.17 13.50
CA GLY A 98 -19.21 3.58 13.55
C GLY A 98 -17.88 3.90 12.84
N ASN A 99 -17.32 2.94 12.11
CA ASN A 99 -16.29 3.18 11.11
C ASN A 99 -16.95 3.37 9.75
N GLU A 100 -16.47 4.37 9.01
CA GLU A 100 -16.96 4.74 7.69
C GLU A 100 -15.84 4.50 6.68
N VAL A 101 -16.11 3.74 5.63
CA VAL A 101 -15.18 3.53 4.52
C VAL A 101 -15.82 4.08 3.25
N MET A 102 -15.17 5.08 2.67
CA MET A 102 -15.60 5.70 1.42
C MET A 102 -14.67 5.26 0.30
N ILE A 103 -15.24 4.78 -0.81
CA ILE A 103 -14.54 4.38 -2.02
C ILE A 103 -15.05 5.25 -3.17
N GLU A 104 -14.17 6.06 -3.76
CA GLU A 104 -14.51 6.84 -4.96
C GLU A 104 -14.53 5.97 -6.20
N LYS A 105 -15.65 5.98 -6.93
CA LYS A 105 -15.84 5.10 -8.08
C LYS A 105 -14.91 5.43 -9.24
N GLU A 106 -14.59 6.69 -9.50
CA GLU A 106 -13.78 7.05 -10.67
C GLU A 106 -12.29 6.78 -10.47
N THR A 107 -11.78 7.06 -9.26
CA THR A 107 -10.35 7.03 -8.94
C THR A 107 -9.92 5.81 -8.12
N PHE A 108 -10.89 5.08 -7.57
CA PHE A 108 -10.68 4.04 -6.56
C PHE A 108 -9.86 4.55 -5.36
N ARG A 109 -10.13 5.79 -4.94
CA ARG A 109 -9.59 6.36 -3.70
C ARG A 109 -10.35 5.83 -2.50
N LEU A 110 -9.63 5.27 -1.54
CA LEU A 110 -10.16 4.72 -0.29
C LEU A 110 -9.91 5.73 0.85
N SER A 111 -10.94 6.02 1.64
CA SER A 111 -10.82 6.80 2.87
C SER A 111 -11.51 6.08 4.01
N VAL A 112 -10.83 5.95 5.15
CA VAL A 112 -11.38 5.36 6.38
C VAL A 112 -11.52 6.46 7.41
N LYS A 113 -12.74 6.61 7.93
CA LYS A 113 -13.06 7.56 8.99
C LYS A 113 -13.61 6.84 10.21
N ARG A 114 -13.43 7.46 11.37
CA ARG A 114 -14.07 7.05 12.61
C ARG A 114 -14.49 8.28 13.37
N LYS A 115 -15.78 8.38 13.74
CA LYS A 115 -16.35 9.56 14.42
C LYS A 115 -16.02 10.89 13.70
N GLY A 116 -16.05 10.87 12.37
CA GLY A 116 -15.75 12.03 11.51
C GLY A 116 -14.27 12.32 11.26
N GLU A 117 -13.33 11.68 11.98
CA GLU A 117 -11.88 11.85 11.77
C GLU A 117 -11.37 10.90 10.69
N VAL A 118 -10.57 11.40 9.75
CA VAL A 118 -9.91 10.57 8.72
C VAL A 118 -8.68 9.89 9.33
N LEU A 119 -8.73 8.56 9.44
CA LEU A 119 -7.64 7.75 9.96
C LEU A 119 -6.68 7.29 8.85
N PHE A 120 -7.21 7.05 7.66
CA PHE A 120 -6.47 6.53 6.54
C PHE A 120 -7.05 7.05 5.23
N GLN A 121 -6.19 7.40 4.28
CA GLN A 121 -6.61 7.80 2.94
C GLN A 121 -5.54 7.39 1.94
N THR A 122 -5.95 6.86 0.79
CA THR A 122 -5.04 6.61 -0.33
C THR A 122 -4.82 7.87 -1.17
N GLU A 123 -3.71 7.93 -1.88
CA GLU A 123 -3.50 8.94 -2.93
C GLU A 123 -4.30 8.58 -4.20
N SER A 124 -4.31 9.48 -5.19
CA SER A 124 -4.80 9.17 -6.54
C SER A 124 -3.63 9.22 -7.53
N PRO A 125 -3.24 8.10 -8.16
CA PRO A 125 -3.84 6.78 -8.04
C PRO A 125 -3.48 6.05 -6.73
N SER A 126 -4.44 5.28 -6.19
CA SER A 126 -4.23 4.48 -4.97
C SER A 126 -3.27 3.32 -5.22
N VAL A 127 -3.50 2.61 -6.33
CA VAL A 127 -2.74 1.44 -6.76
C VAL A 127 -2.24 1.69 -8.18
N ALA A 128 -0.99 1.36 -8.44
CA ALA A 128 -0.41 1.36 -9.78
C ALA A 128 0.44 0.11 -9.99
N TYR A 129 0.73 -0.21 -11.25
CA TYR A 129 1.57 -1.35 -11.61
C TYR A 129 2.48 -1.03 -12.79
N ASN A 130 3.51 -1.84 -13.00
CA ASN A 130 4.37 -1.77 -14.20
C ASN A 130 4.23 -3.05 -15.06
N LEU A 131 4.91 -3.09 -16.21
CA LEU A 131 4.87 -4.27 -17.10
C LEU A 131 5.56 -5.52 -16.53
N GLU A 132 6.44 -5.35 -15.54
CA GLU A 132 7.08 -6.43 -14.78
C GLU A 132 6.21 -6.95 -13.62
N LYS A 133 4.99 -6.44 -13.49
CA LYS A 133 4.01 -6.77 -12.44
C LYS A 133 4.39 -6.32 -11.02
N HIS A 134 5.31 -5.36 -10.88
CA HIS A 134 5.49 -4.66 -9.60
C HIS A 134 4.23 -3.86 -9.26
N ILE A 135 3.82 -3.92 -7.99
CA ILE A 135 2.66 -3.19 -7.46
C ILE A 135 3.13 -2.03 -6.60
N TYR A 136 2.51 -0.87 -6.82
CA TYR A 136 2.74 0.36 -6.08
C TYR A 136 1.46 0.72 -5.34
N PHE A 137 1.56 0.93 -4.03
CA PHE A 137 0.47 1.41 -3.20
C PHE A 137 0.83 2.77 -2.60
N SER A 138 -0.03 3.76 -2.81
CA SER A 138 0.23 5.14 -2.42
C SER A 138 -0.79 5.60 -1.40
N VAL A 139 -0.28 6.10 -0.26
CA VAL A 139 -1.10 6.57 0.86
C VAL A 139 -0.84 8.04 1.13
N LYS A 140 -1.90 8.76 1.45
CA LYS A 140 -1.82 10.18 1.78
C LYS A 140 -1.27 10.35 3.19
N LYS A 141 -0.31 11.26 3.32
CA LYS A 141 0.37 11.55 4.58
C LYS A 141 0.74 13.03 4.66
N SER A 142 0.63 13.63 5.84
CA SER A 142 1.22 14.95 6.07
C SER A 142 2.76 14.89 5.95
N PRO A 143 3.43 15.87 5.32
CA PRO A 143 4.89 15.88 5.20
C PRO A 143 5.61 15.79 6.54
N GLN A 144 5.02 16.29 7.62
CA GLN A 144 5.61 16.30 8.97
C GLN A 144 5.28 15.05 9.80
N SER A 145 4.29 14.23 9.39
CA SER A 145 3.92 13.03 10.14
C SER A 145 5.11 12.07 10.24
N PRO A 146 5.53 11.70 11.47
CA PRO A 146 6.59 10.74 11.65
C PRO A 146 6.15 9.34 11.21
N ILE A 147 7.10 8.54 10.74
CA ILE A 147 6.89 7.12 10.43
C ILE A 147 7.81 6.32 11.35
N TYR A 148 7.23 5.39 12.11
CA TYR A 148 7.94 4.50 13.02
C TYR A 148 7.71 3.03 12.61
N GLY A 149 8.56 2.12 13.10
CA GLY A 149 8.44 0.68 12.82
C GLY A 149 9.32 0.22 11.65
N LEU A 150 8.76 -0.63 10.78
CA LEU A 150 9.45 -1.36 9.69
C LEU A 150 10.45 -2.44 10.16
N GLY A 151 10.30 -2.91 11.40
CA GLY A 151 11.13 -3.93 12.04
C GLY A 151 12.50 -3.39 12.48
N GLU A 152 13.50 -4.26 12.50
CA GLU A 152 14.88 -3.88 12.79
C GLU A 152 15.50 -3.16 11.57
N LYS A 153 15.67 -1.84 11.68
CA LYS A 153 16.26 -0.98 10.65
C LYS A 153 17.17 0.06 11.28
N SER A 154 18.38 0.21 10.75
CA SER A 154 19.37 1.19 11.19
C SER A 154 18.94 2.65 10.92
N GLY A 155 19.69 3.61 11.46
CA GLY A 155 19.45 5.05 11.32
C GLY A 155 18.41 5.62 12.30
N PHE A 156 17.90 6.81 12.01
CA PHE A 156 16.99 7.54 12.91
C PHE A 156 15.69 6.78 13.17
N ILE A 157 15.09 7.00 14.34
CA ILE A 157 13.80 6.40 14.71
C ILE A 157 12.67 6.84 13.76
N ASN A 158 12.64 8.11 13.38
CA ASN A 158 11.70 8.63 12.40
C ASN A 158 12.19 8.29 10.99
N LYS A 159 11.44 7.43 10.30
CA LYS A 159 11.73 6.96 8.93
C LYS A 159 11.08 7.83 7.85
N ASN A 160 10.40 8.92 8.22
CA ASN A 160 9.79 9.83 7.26
C ASN A 160 10.83 10.38 6.27
N GLY A 161 10.51 10.34 4.98
CA GLY A 161 11.42 10.74 3.90
C GLY A 161 12.48 9.71 3.50
N SER A 162 12.55 8.56 4.17
CA SER A 162 13.52 7.50 3.85
C SER A 162 12.96 6.48 2.85
N LYS A 163 13.81 5.97 1.95
CA LYS A 163 13.54 4.77 1.14
C LYS A 163 14.18 3.56 1.82
N ILE A 164 13.37 2.58 2.20
CA ILE A 164 13.80 1.40 2.97
C ILE A 164 13.34 0.14 2.24
N SER A 165 14.21 -0.86 2.11
CA SER A 165 13.84 -2.18 1.57
C SER A 165 13.61 -3.19 2.69
N ASN A 166 12.75 -4.17 2.42
CA ASN A 166 12.56 -5.35 3.27
C ASN A 166 13.16 -6.57 2.57
N TRP A 167 14.49 -6.62 2.56
CA TRP A 167 15.25 -7.79 2.13
C TRP A 167 16.10 -8.27 3.31
N ASN A 168 15.81 -9.47 3.81
CA ASN A 168 16.59 -10.05 4.90
C ASN A 168 18.01 -10.29 4.37
N THR A 169 18.94 -9.47 4.85
CA THR A 169 20.34 -9.49 4.42
C THR A 169 21.18 -9.84 5.64
N ASP A 170 22.14 -10.74 5.46
CA ASP A 170 23.19 -10.96 6.45
C ASP A 170 24.23 -9.84 6.30
N VAL A 171 24.24 -8.90 7.24
CA VAL A 171 25.15 -7.75 7.25
C VAL A 171 26.07 -7.87 8.45
N TYR A 172 27.38 -7.86 8.22
CA TYR A 172 28.42 -8.05 9.23
C TYR A 172 28.40 -6.99 10.36
N ALA A 173 27.91 -5.77 10.10
CA ALA A 173 27.83 -4.68 11.08
C ALA A 173 26.53 -3.83 10.94
N PRO A 174 25.36 -4.35 11.35
CA PRO A 174 24.05 -3.81 10.97
C PRO A 174 23.67 -2.47 11.64
N HIS A 175 24.37 -2.07 12.69
CA HIS A 175 24.07 -0.85 13.46
C HIS A 175 24.81 0.39 12.96
N ASN A 176 25.79 0.24 12.08
CA ASN A 176 26.42 1.36 11.39
C ASN A 176 25.65 1.61 10.09
N LYS A 177 25.44 2.88 9.73
CA LYS A 177 25.19 3.17 8.32
C LYS A 177 26.45 2.70 7.59
N ASP A 178 26.30 1.95 6.50
CA ASP A 178 27.41 1.72 5.58
C ASP A 178 27.91 3.09 5.12
N THR A 179 28.98 3.55 5.75
CA THR A 179 29.79 4.66 5.24
C THR A 179 30.59 4.08 4.11
N VAL A 180 30.02 4.10 2.90
CA VAL A 180 30.85 4.16 1.71
C VAL A 180 31.55 5.51 1.76
N GLU A 181 32.82 5.51 2.20
CA GLU A 181 33.71 6.65 2.01
C GLU A 181 33.83 6.90 0.50
N LEU A 182 33.60 8.16 0.12
CA LEU A 182 33.55 8.65 -1.26
C LEU A 182 34.90 8.53 -1.97
#